data_AF-A0A2W2DZS3-F1
#
_entry.id   AF-A0A2W2DZS3-F1
#
_cell.length_a   1.000
_cell.length_b   1.000
_cell.length_c   1.000
_cell.angle_alpha   90.00
_cell.angle_beta   90.00
_cell.angle_gamma   90.00
#
_symmetry.space_group_name_H-M   'P 1'
#
loop_
_entity.id
_entity.type
_entity.pdbx_description
1 polymer ?
#
loop_
_entity_poly.entity_id
_entity_poly.type
_entity_poly.pdbx_seq_one_letter_code
_entity_poly.pdbx_strand_id
1 'polypeptide(L)'
;MEGWEPSTVYEHDQDGRMVRSTPEPEWNDQQVALLVALEEYEQGLCKRCGQPLEETTDPAHDFNNPAGTAVYLPLPGTPMQCHCCAALQRSERDTEAMNPQWPGAILHAVQLVPRG
;
A
#
# COMPACT_ATOMS: atom_id res chain seq x y z
N MET A 1 4.72 -20.32 13.09
CA MET A 1 5.17 -20.02 11.71
C MET A 1 6.63 -20.45 11.69
N GLU A 2 6.94 -21.58 11.06
CA GLU A 2 8.33 -22.01 10.89
C GLU A 2 8.96 -21.14 9.80
N GLY A 3 10.10 -20.52 10.11
CA GLY A 3 10.87 -19.75 9.13
C GLY A 3 11.56 -20.71 8.16
N TRP A 4 11.76 -20.27 6.92
CA TRP A 4 12.56 -21.00 5.95
C TRP A 4 14.05 -20.81 6.28
N GLU A 5 14.82 -21.90 6.33
CA GLU A 5 16.27 -21.90 6.45
C GLU A 5 16.89 -22.53 5.19
N PRO A 6 17.75 -21.81 4.43
CA PRO A 6 18.34 -22.33 3.20
C PRO A 6 19.27 -23.50 3.47
N SER A 7 19.16 -24.54 2.63
CA SER A 7 20.12 -25.65 2.62
C SER A 7 21.37 -25.32 1.80
N THR A 8 22.49 -26.02 2.04
CA THR A 8 23.70 -25.92 1.22
C THR A 8 24.21 -27.32 0.89
N VAL A 9 24.44 -27.59 -0.39
CA VAL A 9 24.95 -28.88 -0.88
C VAL A 9 26.46 -28.79 -1.09
N TYR A 10 27.22 -29.71 -0.50
CA TYR A 10 28.68 -29.77 -0.61
C TYR A 10 29.12 -31.00 -1.43
N GLU A 11 29.95 -30.80 -2.45
CA GLU A 11 30.57 -31.86 -3.24
C GLU A 11 32.02 -32.08 -2.79
N HIS A 12 32.44 -33.34 -2.67
CA HIS A 12 33.77 -33.73 -2.22
C HIS A 12 34.49 -34.60 -3.27
N ASP A 13 35.82 -34.53 -3.33
CA ASP A 13 36.64 -35.38 -4.18
C ASP A 13 36.90 -36.78 -3.56
N GLN A 14 37.68 -37.60 -4.26
CA GLN A 14 38.05 -38.96 -3.83
C GLN A 14 38.88 -38.98 -2.53
N ASP A 15 39.56 -37.88 -2.21
CA ASP A 15 40.34 -37.71 -0.99
C ASP A 15 39.50 -37.09 0.15
N GLY A 16 38.20 -36.90 -0.05
CA GLY A 16 37.27 -36.34 0.93
C GLY A 16 37.39 -34.84 1.11
N ARG A 17 38.07 -34.11 0.21
CA ARG A 17 38.17 -32.65 0.26
C ARG A 17 36.98 -32.01 -0.44
N MET A 18 36.42 -30.97 0.15
CA MET A 18 35.34 -30.20 -0.47
C MET A 18 35.87 -29.50 -1.72
N VAL A 19 35.23 -29.76 -2.86
CA VAL A 19 35.57 -29.16 -4.16
C VAL A 19 34.51 -28.19 -4.64
N ARG A 20 33.27 -28.27 -4.12
CA ARG A 20 32.19 -27.34 -4.47
C ARG A 20 31.18 -27.18 -3.33
N SER A 21 30.58 -25.99 -3.24
CA SER A 21 29.45 -25.67 -2.36
C SER A 21 28.38 -24.97 -3.21
N THR A 22 27.14 -25.43 -3.12
CA THR A 22 25.98 -24.86 -3.84
C THR A 22 24.87 -24.56 -2.84
N PRO A 23 24.65 -23.29 -2.46
CA PRO A 23 23.54 -22.91 -1.60
C PRO A 23 22.19 -22.99 -2.35
N GLU A 24 21.12 -23.26 -1.60
CA GLU A 24 19.75 -23.13 -2.08
C GLU A 24 19.46 -21.66 -2.42
N PRO A 25 18.95 -21.36 -3.63
CA PRO A 25 18.50 -20.02 -3.96
C PRO A 25 17.41 -19.55 -2.99
N GLU A 26 17.50 -18.30 -2.54
CA GLU A 26 16.50 -17.69 -1.65
C GLU A 26 15.11 -17.63 -2.27
N TRP A 27 15.07 -17.57 -3.60
CA TRP A 27 13.85 -17.50 -4.37
C TRP A 27 13.87 -18.59 -5.43
N ASN A 28 12.80 -19.37 -5.51
CA ASN A 28 12.57 -20.27 -6.62
C ASN A 28 12.04 -19.50 -7.84
N ASP A 29 12.09 -20.14 -9.01
CA ASP A 29 11.69 -19.54 -10.28
C ASP A 29 10.26 -18.99 -10.27
N GLN A 30 9.33 -19.65 -9.56
CA GLN A 30 7.95 -19.18 -9.43
C GLN A 30 7.89 -17.89 -8.62
N GLN A 31 8.61 -17.78 -7.51
CA GLN A 31 8.62 -16.57 -6.71
C GLN A 31 9.29 -15.41 -7.45
N VAL A 32 10.38 -15.67 -8.17
CA VAL A 32 11.00 -14.65 -9.04
C VAL A 32 10.01 -14.20 -10.11
N ALA A 33 9.32 -15.12 -10.78
CA ALA A 33 8.33 -14.78 -11.79
C ALA A 33 7.17 -13.95 -11.22
N LEU A 34 6.73 -14.23 -9.99
CA LEU A 34 5.70 -13.43 -9.31
C LEU A 34 6.19 -12.02 -8.98
N LEU A 35 7.44 -11.86 -8.54
CA LEU A 35 8.02 -10.54 -8.25
C LEU A 35 8.19 -9.71 -9.53
N VAL A 36 8.66 -10.32 -10.62
CA VAL A 36 8.76 -9.67 -11.93
C VAL A 36 7.38 -9.26 -12.44
N ALA A 37 6.38 -10.14 -12.38
CA ALA A 37 5.02 -9.81 -12.79
C ALA A 37 4.40 -8.70 -11.94
N LEU A 38 4.69 -8.67 -10.64
CA LEU A 38 4.26 -7.60 -9.75
C LEU A 38 4.91 -6.27 -10.14
N GLU A 39 6.21 -6.26 -10.43
CA GLU A 39 6.92 -5.06 -10.88
C GLU A 39 6.32 -4.53 -12.19
N GLU A 40 6.11 -5.39 -13.18
CA GLU A 40 5.48 -5.02 -14.46
C GLU A 40 4.07 -4.44 -14.25
N TYR A 41 3.25 -5.08 -13.41
CA TYR A 41 1.93 -4.58 -13.05
C TYR A 41 2.00 -3.19 -12.39
N GLU A 42 2.86 -3.02 -11.38
CA GLU A 42 3.01 -1.76 -10.68
C GLU A 42 3.55 -0.64 -11.57
N GLN A 43 4.43 -0.96 -12.52
CA GLN A 43 4.91 -0.01 -13.53
C GLN A 43 3.77 0.52 -14.41
N GLY A 44 2.75 -0.31 -14.67
CA GLY A 44 1.54 0.05 -15.41
C GLY A 44 0.55 0.92 -14.62
N LEU A 45 0.78 1.19 -13.33
CA LEU A 45 -0.14 1.99 -12.50
C LEU A 45 0.35 3.42 -12.28
N CYS A 46 -0.60 4.36 -12.24
CA CYS A 46 -0.35 5.73 -11.79
C CYS A 46 0.08 5.73 -10.32
N LYS A 47 1.28 6.25 -10.04
CA LYS A 47 1.88 6.27 -8.69
C LYS A 47 1.13 7.10 -7.65
N ARG A 48 0.14 7.90 -8.07
CA ARG A 48 -0.70 8.72 -7.19
C ARG A 48 -2.07 8.10 -6.91
N CYS A 49 -2.80 7.72 -7.96
CA CYS A 49 -4.19 7.24 -7.82
C CYS A 49 -4.33 5.72 -7.91
N GLY A 50 -3.28 4.99 -8.30
CA GLY A 50 -3.27 3.53 -8.40
C GLY A 50 -4.05 2.96 -9.58
N GLN A 51 -4.56 3.80 -10.49
CA GLN A 51 -5.29 3.37 -11.69
C GLN A 51 -4.34 3.05 -12.86
N PRO A 52 -4.75 2.20 -13.83
CA PRO A 52 -3.93 1.88 -14.99
C PRO A 52 -3.53 3.12 -15.79
N LEU A 53 -2.24 3.23 -16.15
CA LEU A 53 -1.72 4.33 -16.96
C LEU A 53 -2.31 4.32 -18.36
N GLU A 54 -2.49 3.13 -18.95
CA GLU A 54 -3.10 2.99 -20.28
C GLU A 54 -4.49 3.63 -20.35
N GLU A 55 -5.29 3.53 -19.28
CA GLU A 55 -6.64 4.10 -19.22
C GLU A 55 -6.59 5.59 -18.82
N THR A 56 -5.84 5.90 -17.76
CA THR A 56 -5.82 7.26 -17.18
C THR A 56 -5.10 8.30 -18.05
N THR A 57 -4.27 7.85 -18.99
CA THR A 57 -3.55 8.72 -19.93
C THR A 57 -4.10 8.64 -21.35
N ASP A 58 -5.17 7.89 -21.58
CA ASP A 58 -5.85 7.86 -22.88
C ASP A 58 -6.36 9.26 -23.25
N PRO A 59 -5.97 9.84 -24.39
CA PRO A 59 -6.48 11.13 -24.87
C PRO A 59 -8.01 11.17 -25.01
N ALA A 60 -8.68 10.02 -25.20
CA ALA A 60 -10.13 9.92 -25.22
C ALA A 60 -10.78 10.16 -23.84
N HIS A 61 -9.99 10.12 -22.76
CA HIS A 61 -10.40 10.41 -21.38
C HIS A 61 -10.00 11.81 -20.88
N ASP A 62 -9.31 12.60 -21.70
CA ASP A 62 -8.94 13.98 -21.37
C ASP A 62 -10.20 14.87 -21.28
N PHE A 63 -10.39 15.49 -20.12
CA PHE A 63 -11.48 16.43 -19.85
C PHE A 63 -11.55 17.58 -20.88
N ASN A 64 -10.42 17.98 -21.46
CA ASN A 64 -10.35 19.09 -22.41
C ASN A 64 -10.49 18.65 -23.87
N ASN A 65 -10.55 17.34 -24.15
CA ASN A 65 -10.71 16.84 -25.50
C ASN A 65 -12.20 16.88 -25.91
N PRO A 66 -12.63 17.76 -26.83
CA PRO A 66 -14.04 17.86 -27.22
C PRO A 66 -14.52 16.63 -28.01
N ALA A 67 -13.59 15.79 -28.49
CA ALA A 67 -13.88 14.52 -29.17
C ALA A 67 -13.66 13.30 -28.25
N GLY A 68 -13.41 13.51 -26.95
CA GLY A 68 -13.24 12.44 -25.97
C GLY A 68 -14.52 11.62 -25.78
N THR A 69 -14.37 10.36 -25.37
CA THR A 69 -15.47 9.41 -25.17
C THR A 69 -15.90 9.26 -23.71
N ALA A 70 -15.02 9.61 -22.76
CA ALA A 70 -15.33 9.62 -21.33
C ALA A 70 -14.44 10.65 -20.62
N VAL A 71 -14.71 10.91 -19.33
CA VAL A 71 -13.90 11.83 -18.51
C VAL A 71 -13.94 11.38 -17.06
N TYR A 72 -12.84 11.57 -16.31
CA TYR A 72 -12.85 11.39 -14.85
C TYR A 72 -13.50 12.60 -14.16
N LEU A 73 -14.60 12.36 -13.44
CA LEU A 73 -15.26 13.34 -12.57
C LEU A 73 -15.20 12.87 -11.11
N PRO A 74 -15.20 13.79 -10.14
CA PRO A 74 -15.39 13.43 -8.74
C PRO A 74 -16.71 12.67 -8.55
N LEU A 75 -16.67 11.62 -7.72
CA LEU A 75 -17.87 10.86 -7.40
C LEU A 75 -18.92 11.78 -6.73
N PRO A 76 -20.20 11.70 -7.10
CA PRO A 76 -21.24 12.47 -6.43
C PRO A 76 -21.21 12.27 -4.91
N GLY A 77 -21.31 13.38 -4.18
CA GLY A 77 -21.18 13.38 -2.71
C GLY A 77 -19.75 13.38 -2.19
N THR A 78 -18.73 13.57 -3.05
CA THR A 78 -17.33 13.73 -2.62
C THR A 78 -16.76 15.12 -2.92
N PRO A 79 -15.83 15.63 -2.09
CA PRO A 79 -15.41 15.06 -0.81
C PRO A 79 -16.53 15.11 0.24
N MET A 80 -16.59 14.10 1.13
CA MET A 80 -17.51 14.07 2.27
C MET A 80 -16.75 14.24 3.58
N GLN A 81 -17.32 14.99 4.52
CA GLN A 81 -16.77 15.09 5.87
C GLN A 81 -17.33 13.97 6.75
N CYS A 82 -16.47 13.10 7.27
CA CYS A 82 -16.86 12.16 8.32
C CYS A 82 -17.17 12.92 9.62
N HIS A 83 -18.44 12.96 10.02
CA HIS A 83 -18.84 13.66 11.25
C HIS A 83 -18.27 13.03 12.53
N CYS A 84 -17.99 11.73 12.52
CA CYS A 84 -17.29 11.04 13.61
C CYS A 84 -15.85 11.55 13.75
N CYS A 85 -15.07 11.54 12.67
CA CYS A 85 -13.69 12.06 12.66
C CYS A 85 -13.64 13.55 13.02
N ALA A 86 -14.58 14.35 12.50
CA ALA A 86 -14.66 15.77 12.86
C ALA A 86 -15.00 15.98 14.35
N ALA A 87 -15.77 15.09 14.98
CA ALA A 87 -16.02 15.14 16.42
C ALA A 87 -14.78 14.73 17.23
N LEU A 88 -14.05 13.70 16.80
CA LEU A 88 -12.79 13.29 17.43
C LEU A 88 -11.74 14.41 17.37
N GLN A 89 -11.51 14.99 16.19
CA GLN A 89 -10.55 16.08 16.01
C GLN A 89 -10.89 17.30 16.88
N ARG A 90 -12.18 17.61 17.07
CA ARG A 90 -12.61 18.65 18.02
C ARG A 90 -12.22 18.29 19.47
N SER A 91 -12.51 17.05 19.90
CA SER A 91 -12.18 16.59 21.25
C SER A 91 -10.68 16.60 21.52
N GLU A 92 -9.87 16.16 20.57
CA GLU A 92 -8.40 16.19 20.62
C GLU A 92 -7.91 17.63 20.81
N ARG A 93 -8.30 18.54 19.90
CA ARG A 93 -7.90 19.94 19.96
C ARG A 93 -8.30 20.63 21.26
N ASP A 94 -9.52 20.37 21.75
CA ASP A 94 -10.02 20.99 22.97
C ASP A 94 -9.25 20.45 24.21
N THR A 95 -8.78 19.21 24.17
CA THR A 95 -8.04 18.60 25.30
C THR A 95 -6.54 18.86 25.25
N GLU A 96 -5.93 18.95 24.07
CA GLU A 96 -4.53 19.37 23.90
C GLU A 96 -4.27 20.73 24.57
N ALA A 97 -5.24 21.65 24.48
CA ALA A 97 -5.19 22.94 25.16
C ALA A 97 -5.20 22.82 26.69
N MET A 98 -5.78 21.75 27.25
CA MET A 98 -5.95 21.55 28.69
C MET A 98 -4.84 20.70 29.33
N ASN A 99 -4.19 19.82 28.58
CA ASN A 99 -3.11 18.95 29.06
C ASN A 99 -1.94 18.87 28.06
N PRO A 100 -1.23 20.00 27.83
CA PRO A 100 -0.20 20.07 26.79
C PRO A 100 1.02 19.19 27.10
N GLN A 101 1.20 18.77 28.35
CA GLN A 101 2.36 17.98 28.76
C GLN A 101 2.30 16.51 28.30
N TRP A 102 1.11 15.96 28.04
CA TRP A 102 0.93 14.55 27.63
C TRP A 102 -0.24 14.35 26.65
N PRO A 103 -0.23 14.96 25.46
CA PRO A 103 -1.37 14.91 24.54
C PRO A 103 -1.69 13.47 24.09
N GLY A 104 -0.68 12.63 23.87
CA GLY A 104 -0.86 11.23 23.45
C GLY A 104 -1.33 10.26 24.54
N ALA A 105 -1.51 10.72 25.79
CA ALA A 105 -1.99 9.89 26.89
C ALA A 105 -3.51 9.93 27.08
N ILE A 106 -4.22 10.74 26.29
CA ILE A 106 -5.68 10.87 26.34
C ILE A 106 -6.33 9.99 25.28
N LEU A 107 -7.31 9.19 25.70
CA LEU A 107 -8.13 8.38 24.80
C LEU A 107 -9.43 9.12 24.48
N HIS A 108 -9.66 9.40 23.20
CA HIS A 108 -10.85 10.10 22.71
C HIS A 108 -11.89 9.10 22.19
N ALA A 109 -13.15 9.31 22.56
CA ALA A 109 -14.29 8.53 22.06
C ALA A 109 -15.45 9.48 21.73
N VAL A 110 -16.22 9.15 20.70
CA VAL A 110 -17.41 9.93 20.29
C VAL A 110 -18.60 9.00 20.09
N GLN A 111 -19.79 9.53 20.35
CA GLN A 111 -21.06 8.81 20.19
C GLN A 111 -22.00 9.63 19.31
N LEU A 112 -22.74 8.95 18.43
CA LEU A 112 -23.85 9.57 17.70
C LEU A 112 -25.05 9.71 18.63
N VAL A 113 -25.52 10.94 18.84
CA VAL A 113 -26.69 11.25 19.66
C VAL A 113 -27.78 11.94 18.82
N PRO A 114 -29.08 11.65 19.02
CA PRO A 114 -30.16 12.37 18.35
C PRO A 114 -30.12 13.85 18.68
N ARG A 115 -30.47 14.70 17.70
CA ARG A 115 -30.82 16.10 18.00
C ARG A 115 -32.24 16.13 18.53
N GLY A 116 -32.40 16.68 19.74
CA GLY A 116 -33.71 17.01 20.32
C GLY A 116 -34.37 18.19 19.62
#